data_AF-A0A920PUU9-F1
#
_entry.id   AF-A0A920PUU9-F1
#
_cell.length_a   1.000
_cell.length_b   1.000
_cell.length_c   1.000
_cell.angle_alpha   90.00
_cell.angle_beta   90.00
_cell.angle_gamma   90.00
#
_symmetry.space_group_name_H-M   'P 1'
#
loop_
_entity.id
_entity.type
_entity.pdbx_description
1 polymer ?
#
loop_
_entity_poly.entity_id
_entity_poly.type
_entity_poly.pdbx_seq_one_letter_code
_entity_poly.pdbx_strand_id
1 'polypeptide(L)'
;MRPSQSTDGATEGIVTNGTTEKSTKAITPTQPTEKMTMKPTARVETQTPIPETNEPENLTKLAISEITNTNLESDRQAVSLQPAFLSDSDCVDFKNFCRNANPIGDMRRVVVAAVGANRHLGVDGVNADDLWWLFDAAGWRKPNNFTQTLRNAARSKFGWLERIPGRSGRYAATPIGISKTLTSD
;
A
#
# COMPACT_ATOMS: atom_id res chain seq x y z
N MET A 1 -11.74 -11.66 60.22
CA MET A 1 -10.73 -12.74 60.26
C MET A 1 -11.35 -14.03 59.73
N ARG A 2 -10.90 -14.53 58.59
CA ARG A 2 -11.10 -15.91 58.12
C ARG A 2 -9.74 -16.39 57.57
N PRO A 3 -9.32 -17.64 57.83
CA PRO A 3 -7.94 -18.06 57.66
C PRO A 3 -7.65 -18.58 56.24
N SER A 4 -6.38 -18.46 55.87
CA SER A 4 -5.70 -19.01 54.70
C SER A 4 -5.44 -20.52 54.85
N GLN A 5 -5.51 -21.27 53.74
CA GLN A 5 -4.71 -22.49 53.46
C GLN A 5 -4.50 -22.55 51.93
N SER A 6 -3.27 -22.39 51.42
CA SER A 6 -2.22 -23.41 51.15
C SER A 6 -2.56 -24.31 49.94
N THR A 7 -1.95 -24.12 48.76
CA THR A 7 -0.60 -24.49 48.24
C THR A 7 -0.55 -25.89 47.60
N ASP A 8 0.17 -25.92 46.46
CA ASP A 8 0.79 -27.06 45.75
C ASP A 8 -0.16 -27.98 44.95
N GLY A 9 0.13 -28.43 43.72
CA GLY A 9 1.32 -28.40 42.88
C GLY A 9 1.12 -29.38 41.70
N ALA A 10 2.10 -29.42 40.79
CA ALA A 10 2.32 -30.36 39.68
C ALA A 10 1.45 -30.19 38.40
N THR A 11 1.95 -29.63 37.28
CA THR A 11 2.96 -30.11 36.30
C THR A 11 2.62 -31.41 35.56
N GLU A 12 2.48 -31.23 34.25
CA GLU A 12 2.81 -32.13 33.14
C GLU A 12 1.87 -33.30 32.80
N GLY A 13 1.09 -33.08 31.74
CA GLY A 13 0.47 -34.11 30.91
C GLY A 13 0.75 -33.81 29.43
N ILE A 14 1.92 -34.21 28.96
CA ILE A 14 2.25 -34.32 27.54
C ILE A 14 1.65 -35.63 27.04
N VAL A 15 0.69 -35.58 26.10
CA VAL A 15 0.23 -36.78 25.36
C VAL A 15 0.01 -36.45 23.88
N THR A 16 0.97 -36.97 23.10
CA THR A 16 0.91 -37.55 21.73
C THR A 16 0.62 -36.69 20.51
N ASN A 17 1.70 -36.38 19.77
CA ASN A 17 1.68 -36.17 18.33
C ASN A 17 1.51 -37.52 17.61
N GLY A 18 0.56 -37.56 16.67
CA GLY A 18 0.38 -38.65 15.73
C GLY A 18 1.37 -38.61 14.56
N THR A 19 1.75 -39.82 14.13
CA THR A 19 1.89 -40.28 12.74
C THR A 19 2.88 -39.52 11.83
N THR A 20 4.00 -40.14 11.45
CA THR A 20 4.10 -41.01 10.25
C THR A 20 5.53 -41.57 10.14
N GLU A 21 5.65 -42.88 9.94
CA GLU A 21 6.91 -43.58 9.70
C GLU A 21 7.37 -43.53 8.24
N LYS A 22 8.68 -43.31 8.09
CA LYS A 22 9.65 -43.68 7.05
C LYS A 22 9.25 -44.75 6.01
N SER A 23 9.48 -44.48 4.72
CA SER A 23 10.11 -45.46 3.81
C SER A 23 10.67 -44.84 2.52
N THR A 24 11.59 -45.59 1.91
CA THR A 24 12.70 -45.16 1.03
C THR A 24 12.52 -45.71 -0.40
N LYS A 25 13.22 -45.08 -1.36
CA LYS A 25 13.74 -45.59 -2.67
C LYS A 25 12.94 -45.32 -3.97
N ALA A 26 13.48 -44.34 -4.71
CA ALA A 26 14.02 -44.39 -6.08
C ALA A 26 13.41 -45.30 -7.16
N ILE A 27 12.91 -44.69 -8.25
CA ILE A 27 13.11 -45.15 -9.65
C ILE A 27 12.85 -44.01 -10.67
N THR A 28 13.86 -43.69 -11.48
CA THR A 28 13.82 -43.08 -12.83
C THR A 28 14.05 -44.26 -13.79
N PRO A 29 13.39 -44.46 -14.96
CA PRO A 29 13.50 -43.54 -16.11
C PRO A 29 12.36 -43.52 -17.17
N THR A 30 12.49 -42.58 -18.11
CA THR A 30 12.28 -42.74 -19.58
C THR A 30 11.25 -41.78 -20.21
N GLN A 31 11.81 -40.95 -21.08
CA GLN A 31 11.20 -40.09 -22.10
C GLN A 31 10.59 -40.94 -23.24
N PRO A 32 9.56 -40.45 -23.94
CA PRO A 32 9.62 -40.49 -25.41
C PRO A 32 9.66 -39.10 -26.03
N THR A 33 10.57 -38.98 -26.98
CA THR A 33 10.67 -37.93 -27.98
C THR A 33 9.44 -37.94 -28.89
N GLU A 34 8.76 -36.81 -29.08
CA GLU A 34 8.13 -36.52 -30.37
C GLU A 34 8.41 -35.07 -30.79
N LYS A 35 9.17 -34.98 -31.88
CA LYS A 35 9.38 -33.78 -32.69
C LYS A 35 8.06 -33.46 -33.38
N MET A 36 7.58 -32.22 -33.28
CA MET A 36 6.90 -31.58 -34.41
C MET A 36 7.39 -30.14 -34.55
N THR A 37 8.38 -30.02 -35.42
CA THR A 37 8.71 -28.85 -36.23
C THR A 37 7.44 -28.30 -36.88
N MET A 38 7.10 -27.04 -36.65
CA MET A 38 6.62 -26.14 -37.71
C MET A 38 7.11 -24.71 -37.43
N LYS A 39 7.91 -24.19 -38.36
CA LYS A 39 8.29 -22.77 -38.55
C LYS A 39 7.98 -22.49 -40.04
N PRO A 40 8.03 -21.23 -40.51
CA PRO A 40 7.16 -20.09 -40.31
C PRO A 40 6.28 -19.83 -41.56
N THR A 41 5.21 -19.04 -41.45
CA THR A 41 4.66 -18.35 -42.63
C THR A 41 4.44 -16.88 -42.30
N ALA A 42 5.31 -16.06 -42.87
CA ALA A 42 5.11 -14.62 -42.99
C ALA A 42 3.91 -14.35 -43.92
N ARG A 43 3.12 -13.34 -43.59
CA ARG A 43 2.34 -12.61 -44.59
C ARG A 43 2.59 -11.13 -44.39
N VAL A 44 3.38 -10.57 -45.31
CA VAL A 44 3.45 -9.14 -45.62
C VAL A 44 2.52 -8.93 -46.81
N GLU A 45 1.62 -7.96 -46.70
CA GLU A 45 1.02 -7.13 -47.77
C GLU A 45 -0.10 -6.29 -47.11
N THR A 46 -0.39 -5.02 -47.35
CA THR A 46 0.23 -3.87 -48.02
C THR A 46 -0.72 -2.69 -47.70
N GLN A 47 -0.16 -1.55 -47.28
CA GLN A 47 -0.64 -0.15 -47.38
C GLN A 47 -2.05 0.31 -46.93
N THR A 48 -2.00 1.29 -46.02
CA THR A 48 -2.76 2.56 -45.80
C THR A 48 -3.83 2.97 -46.83
N PRO A 49 -4.91 3.73 -46.44
CA PRO A 49 -4.77 5.09 -45.89
C PRO A 49 -5.69 5.47 -44.71
N ILE A 50 -5.17 6.47 -44.00
CA ILE A 50 -5.82 7.33 -43.00
C ILE A 50 -6.90 8.19 -43.69
N PRO A 51 -8.09 8.36 -43.09
CA PRO A 51 -8.84 9.59 -43.24
C PRO A 51 -8.64 10.46 -42.00
N GLU A 52 -7.94 11.55 -42.28
CA GLU A 52 -7.88 12.82 -41.58
C GLU A 52 -9.29 13.38 -41.27
N THR A 53 -9.33 14.36 -40.37
CA THR A 53 -10.40 15.39 -40.22
C THR A 53 -11.41 15.11 -39.11
N ASN A 54 -11.15 15.69 -37.92
CA ASN A 54 -11.93 16.81 -37.36
C ASN A 54 -11.61 17.01 -35.86
N GLU A 55 -10.66 17.91 -35.57
CA GLU A 55 -10.75 18.73 -34.35
C GLU A 55 -12.01 19.59 -34.43
N PRO A 56 -12.64 19.85 -33.29
CA PRO A 56 -12.74 21.26 -32.93
C PRO A 56 -12.17 21.53 -31.55
N GLU A 57 -11.21 22.45 -31.52
CA GLU A 57 -10.93 23.31 -30.40
C GLU A 57 -12.25 23.83 -29.81
N ASN A 58 -12.47 23.62 -28.51
CA ASN A 58 -13.34 24.51 -27.76
C ASN A 58 -12.63 24.95 -26.48
N LEU A 59 -11.84 26.01 -26.65
CA LEU A 59 -11.52 26.97 -25.62
C LEU A 59 -12.83 27.64 -25.15
N THR A 60 -13.37 27.21 -24.01
CA THR A 60 -14.27 28.05 -23.21
C THR A 60 -13.63 28.39 -21.88
N LYS A 61 -13.00 29.56 -21.87
CA LYS A 61 -12.62 30.37 -20.70
C LYS A 61 -13.87 30.92 -20.03
N LEU A 62 -14.22 30.46 -18.83
CA LEU A 62 -15.06 31.14 -17.81
C LEU A 62 -14.83 30.39 -16.49
N ALA A 63 -14.74 30.95 -15.30
CA ALA A 63 -14.54 32.28 -14.75
C ALA A 63 -14.12 31.98 -13.30
N ILE A 64 -13.22 32.80 -12.74
CA ILE A 64 -12.83 32.73 -11.33
C ILE A 64 -14.08 33.01 -10.49
N SER A 65 -14.46 32.09 -9.62
CA SER A 65 -15.27 32.41 -8.45
C SER A 65 -14.42 32.18 -7.21
N GLU A 66 -13.84 33.28 -6.71
CA GLU A 66 -13.52 33.42 -5.30
C GLU A 66 -14.77 33.08 -4.49
N ILE A 67 -14.66 32.09 -3.61
CA ILE A 67 -15.55 31.99 -2.46
C ILE A 67 -14.66 31.80 -1.25
N THR A 68 -14.22 32.93 -0.69
CA THR A 68 -13.86 33.04 0.72
C THR A 68 -15.07 32.66 1.55
N ASN A 69 -14.99 31.54 2.28
CA ASN A 69 -15.85 31.29 3.42
C ASN A 69 -15.02 30.72 4.55
N THR A 70 -14.71 31.60 5.50
CA THR A 70 -14.28 31.26 6.85
C THR A 70 -15.34 30.40 7.52
N ASN A 71 -15.03 29.14 7.79
CA ASN A 71 -15.70 28.37 8.84
C ASN A 71 -14.70 27.39 9.46
N LEU A 72 -14.13 27.81 10.59
CA LEU A 72 -13.38 26.99 11.52
C LEU A 72 -14.42 26.24 12.37
N GLU A 73 -14.72 24.99 12.03
CA GLU A 73 -14.95 23.89 12.98
C GLU A 73 -15.12 22.56 12.22
N SER A 74 -14.15 21.66 12.40
CA SER A 74 -14.26 20.20 12.30
C SER A 74 -15.10 19.58 11.16
N ASP A 75 -14.68 19.81 9.92
CA ASP A 75 -14.92 18.83 8.85
C ASP A 75 -13.60 18.62 8.13
N ARG A 76 -12.91 17.51 8.41
CA ARG A 76 -11.71 17.11 7.66
C ARG A 76 -12.16 16.69 6.25
N GLN A 77 -12.54 17.67 5.44
CA GLN A 77 -12.76 17.54 4.01
C GLN A 77 -11.57 16.77 3.43
N ALA A 78 -11.81 15.78 2.58
CA ALA A 78 -10.77 14.95 2.01
C ALA A 78 -9.84 15.77 1.09
N VAL A 79 -8.89 16.50 1.67
CA VAL A 79 -7.89 17.26 0.94
C VAL A 79 -6.99 16.25 0.23
N SER A 80 -7.04 16.26 -1.09
CA SER A 80 -6.04 15.60 -1.93
C SER A 80 -4.71 16.29 -1.68
N LEU A 81 -3.65 15.52 -1.40
CA LEU A 81 -2.32 16.05 -1.12
C LEU A 81 -1.73 16.67 -2.40
N GLN A 82 -2.13 17.91 -2.69
CA GLN A 82 -1.45 18.73 -3.68
C GLN A 82 -0.43 19.60 -2.95
N PRO A 83 0.83 19.67 -3.41
CA PRO A 83 1.89 20.44 -2.74
C PRO A 83 1.55 21.92 -2.55
N ALA A 84 0.63 22.47 -3.34
CA ALA A 84 0.18 23.86 -3.21
C ALA A 84 -0.58 24.17 -1.91
N PHE A 85 -1.05 23.16 -1.17
CA PHE A 85 -1.82 23.35 0.07
C PHE A 85 -1.03 23.05 1.35
N LEU A 86 0.23 22.64 1.23
CA LEU A 86 1.07 22.28 2.36
C LEU A 86 2.06 23.40 2.66
N SER A 87 2.29 23.69 3.93
CA SER A 87 3.35 24.61 4.31
C SER A 87 4.73 23.97 4.03
N ASP A 88 5.73 24.81 3.73
CA ASP A 88 7.10 24.32 3.51
C ASP A 88 7.65 23.60 4.75
N SER A 89 7.25 24.02 5.96
CA SER A 89 7.64 23.37 7.22
C SER A 89 7.08 21.95 7.36
N ASP A 90 5.80 21.74 7.04
CA ASP A 90 5.16 20.43 7.14
C ASP A 90 5.81 19.42 6.19
N CYS A 91 6.19 19.89 5.00
CA CYS A 91 6.92 19.09 4.02
C CYS A 91 8.31 18.68 4.52
N VAL A 92 9.04 19.60 5.17
CA VAL A 92 10.36 19.30 5.77
C VAL A 92 10.22 18.28 6.91
N ASP A 93 9.23 18.46 7.78
CA ASP A 93 9.00 17.54 8.89
C ASP A 93 8.60 16.15 8.41
N PHE A 94 7.73 16.07 7.40
CA PHE A 94 7.39 14.81 6.74
C PHE A 94 8.63 14.10 6.18
N LYS A 95 9.53 14.83 5.51
CA LYS A 95 10.77 14.27 4.94
C LYS A 95 11.72 13.77 6.03
N ASN A 96 11.91 14.55 7.09
CA ASN A 96 12.73 14.16 8.22
C ASN A 96 12.18 12.90 8.91
N PHE A 97 10.87 12.84 9.11
CA PHE A 97 10.18 11.66 9.64
C PHE A 97 10.41 10.43 8.75
N CYS A 98 10.23 10.54 7.44
CA CYS A 98 10.44 9.45 6.49
C CYS A 98 11.89 8.94 6.50
N ARG A 99 12.86 9.86 6.58
CA ARG A 99 14.29 9.53 6.66
C ARG A 99 14.62 8.77 7.96
N ASN A 100 14.09 9.23 9.09
CA ASN A 100 14.34 8.62 10.38
C ASN A 100 13.69 7.22 10.49
N ALA A 101 12.49 7.05 9.93
CA ALA A 101 11.81 5.75 9.90
C ALA A 101 12.53 4.71 9.00
N ASN A 102 13.24 5.17 7.97
CA ASN A 102 14.00 4.33 7.01
C ASN A 102 13.31 3.01 6.59
N PRO A 103 12.06 3.04 6.09
CA PRO A 103 11.31 1.83 5.80
C PRO A 103 11.87 1.04 4.59
N ILE A 104 12.05 -0.27 4.79
CA ILE A 104 12.50 -1.19 3.73
C ILE A 104 11.31 -1.93 3.12
N GLY A 105 11.12 -1.76 1.81
CA GLY A 105 10.07 -2.42 1.03
C GLY A 105 8.76 -1.63 0.93
N ASP A 106 8.04 -1.84 -0.15
CA ASP A 106 6.93 -0.96 -0.56
C ASP A 106 5.79 -0.95 0.45
N MET A 107 5.45 -2.10 1.02
CA MET A 107 4.40 -2.18 2.05
C MET A 107 4.75 -1.38 3.31
N ARG A 108 6.03 -1.33 3.70
CA ARG A 108 6.44 -0.53 4.86
C ARG A 108 6.43 0.96 4.52
N ARG A 109 6.91 1.32 3.32
CA ARG A 109 6.90 2.70 2.84
C ARG A 109 5.50 3.29 2.76
N VAL A 110 4.50 2.53 2.28
CA VAL A 110 3.11 3.04 2.24
C VAL A 110 2.53 3.26 3.63
N VAL A 111 2.88 2.42 4.61
CA VAL A 111 2.45 2.62 6.01
C VAL A 111 3.12 3.85 6.61
N VAL A 112 4.44 3.99 6.46
CA VAL A 112 5.16 5.18 6.93
C VAL A 112 4.64 6.44 6.24
N ALA A 113 4.37 6.41 4.94
CA ALA A 113 3.76 7.52 4.22
C ALA A 113 2.39 7.90 4.79
N ALA A 114 1.53 6.91 5.08
CA ALA A 114 0.22 7.15 5.70
C ALA A 114 0.33 7.77 7.10
N VAL A 115 1.25 7.27 7.93
CA VAL A 115 1.51 7.82 9.27
C VAL A 115 2.06 9.24 9.19
N GLY A 116 3.04 9.46 8.31
CA GLY A 116 3.65 10.77 8.12
C GLY A 116 2.67 11.80 7.59
N ALA A 117 1.83 11.41 6.62
CA ALA A 117 0.77 12.26 6.10
C ALA A 117 -0.24 12.66 7.18
N ASN A 118 -0.61 11.74 8.07
CA ASN A 118 -1.50 12.04 9.18
C ASN A 118 -0.86 12.97 10.22
N ARG A 119 0.39 12.69 10.60
CA ARG A 119 1.09 13.39 11.68
C ARG A 119 1.57 14.79 11.29
N HIS A 120 2.11 14.93 10.09
CA HIS A 120 2.78 16.16 9.65
C HIS A 120 1.96 16.97 8.67
N LEU A 121 1.06 16.34 7.89
CA LEU A 121 0.29 17.02 6.84
C LEU A 121 -1.21 17.10 7.18
N GLY A 122 -1.63 16.58 8.33
CA GLY A 122 -3.03 16.61 8.78
C GLY A 122 -4.00 15.76 7.95
N VAL A 123 -3.49 14.86 7.09
CA VAL A 123 -4.32 14.08 6.16
C VAL A 123 -4.80 12.78 6.79
N ASP A 124 -6.13 12.61 6.79
CA ASP A 124 -6.78 11.42 7.35
C ASP A 124 -6.84 10.28 6.32
N GLY A 125 -5.72 9.56 6.23
CA GLY A 125 -5.52 8.43 5.34
C GLY A 125 -5.16 8.82 3.91
N VAL A 126 -4.52 7.90 3.19
CA VAL A 126 -3.93 8.13 1.87
C VAL A 126 -4.57 7.26 0.80
N ASN A 127 -4.62 7.77 -0.43
CA ASN A 127 -4.97 6.98 -1.61
C ASN A 127 -3.75 6.80 -2.54
N ALA A 128 -3.96 6.24 -3.74
CA ALA A 128 -2.87 6.00 -4.69
C ALA A 128 -2.25 7.31 -5.23
N ASP A 129 -3.05 8.35 -5.43
CA ASP A 129 -2.59 9.63 -5.98
C ASP A 129 -1.76 10.40 -4.94
N ASP A 130 -2.24 10.43 -3.69
CA ASP A 130 -1.52 10.95 -2.53
C ASP A 130 -0.14 10.28 -2.39
N LEU A 131 -0.10 8.95 -2.51
CA LEU A 131 1.14 8.18 -2.40
C LEU A 131 2.15 8.50 -3.50
N TRP A 132 1.70 8.89 -4.69
CA TRP A 132 2.59 9.29 -5.76
C TRP A 132 3.46 10.47 -5.33
N TRP A 133 2.82 11.50 -4.75
CA TRP A 133 3.50 12.69 -4.26
C TRP A 133 4.31 12.41 -3.00
N LEU A 134 3.76 11.68 -2.03
CA LEU A 134 4.44 11.34 -0.78
C LEU A 134 5.75 10.56 -1.01
N PHE A 135 5.74 9.62 -1.96
CA PHE A 135 6.95 8.87 -2.31
C PHE A 135 7.99 9.75 -2.99
N ASP A 136 7.55 10.71 -3.82
CA ASP A 136 8.43 11.67 -4.46
C ASP A 136 9.10 12.57 -3.43
N ALA A 137 8.31 13.14 -2.51
CA ALA A 137 8.79 13.97 -1.42
C ALA A 137 9.80 13.22 -0.51
N ALA A 138 9.55 11.94 -0.23
CA ALA A 138 10.43 11.09 0.57
C ALA A 138 11.66 10.55 -0.20
N GLY A 139 11.76 10.78 -1.51
CA GLY A 139 12.86 10.28 -2.35
C GLY A 139 12.86 8.75 -2.52
N TRP A 140 11.71 8.10 -2.37
CA TRP A 140 11.60 6.65 -2.50
C TRP A 140 11.24 6.22 -3.91
N ARG A 141 11.74 5.03 -4.32
CA ARG A 141 11.27 4.39 -5.55
C ARG A 141 9.78 4.05 -5.43
N LYS A 142 9.01 4.50 -6.41
CA LYS A 142 7.58 4.24 -6.49
C LYS A 142 7.34 2.76 -6.83
N PRO A 143 6.43 2.06 -6.13
CA PRO A 143 5.99 0.72 -6.52
C PRO A 143 5.31 0.74 -7.89
N ASN A 144 5.33 -0.39 -8.59
CA ASN A 144 4.66 -0.54 -9.90
C ASN A 144 3.14 -0.28 -9.82
N ASN A 145 2.52 -0.53 -8.66
CA ASN A 145 1.08 -0.33 -8.47
C ASN A 145 0.75 0.05 -7.02
N PHE A 146 0.52 1.34 -6.77
CA PHE A 146 0.16 1.84 -5.44
C PHE A 146 -1.13 1.23 -4.89
N THR A 147 -2.19 1.15 -5.70
CA THR A 147 -3.49 0.59 -5.28
C THR A 147 -3.34 -0.86 -4.82
N GLN A 148 -2.54 -1.65 -5.51
CA GLN A 148 -2.28 -3.04 -5.11
C GLN A 148 -1.47 -3.10 -3.81
N THR A 149 -0.46 -2.24 -3.65
CA THR A 149 0.34 -2.19 -2.41
C THR A 149 -0.50 -1.77 -1.21
N LEU A 150 -1.37 -0.76 -1.36
CA LEU A 150 -2.33 -0.34 -0.33
C LEU A 150 -3.26 -1.48 0.08
N ARG A 151 -3.89 -2.13 -0.91
CA ARG A 151 -4.78 -3.28 -0.67
C ARG A 151 -4.04 -4.46 -0.03
N ASN A 152 -2.79 -4.71 -0.41
CA ASN A 152 -1.96 -5.74 0.21
C ASN A 152 -1.71 -5.42 1.69
N ALA A 153 -1.31 -4.20 2.01
CA ALA A 153 -1.10 -3.75 3.39
C ALA A 153 -2.39 -3.77 4.23
N ALA A 154 -3.53 -3.57 3.58
CA ALA A 154 -4.84 -3.62 4.23
C ALA A 154 -5.47 -5.01 4.35
N ARG A 155 -4.89 -6.05 3.73
CA ARG A 155 -5.43 -7.41 3.87
C ARG A 155 -5.39 -7.85 5.33
N SER A 156 -6.42 -8.56 5.80
CA SER A 156 -6.55 -9.03 7.18
C SER A 156 -5.36 -9.86 7.68
N LYS A 157 -4.67 -10.58 6.80
CA LYS A 157 -3.43 -11.30 7.14
C LYS A 157 -2.33 -10.38 7.68
N PHE A 158 -2.26 -9.17 7.15
CA PHE A 158 -1.27 -8.17 7.58
C PHE A 158 -1.92 -7.18 8.54
N GLY A 159 -3.07 -6.60 8.16
CA GLY A 159 -3.80 -5.62 8.95
C GLY A 159 -3.00 -4.36 9.24
N TRP A 160 -2.07 -3.98 8.35
CA TRP A 160 -1.18 -2.83 8.57
C TRP A 160 -1.85 -1.51 8.21
N LEU A 161 -2.76 -1.56 7.25
CA LEU A 161 -3.64 -0.45 6.90
C LEU A 161 -5.09 -0.89 7.07
N GLU A 162 -5.98 0.07 7.22
CA GLU A 162 -7.42 -0.15 7.16
C GLU A 162 -8.05 0.86 6.21
N ARG A 163 -9.15 0.45 5.57
CA ARG A 163 -9.87 1.31 4.65
C ARG A 163 -10.83 2.18 5.45
N ILE A 164 -10.79 3.49 5.21
CA ILE A 164 -11.68 4.43 5.90
C ILE A 164 -13.08 4.37 5.25
N PRO A 165 -14.14 4.00 5.99
CA PRO A 165 -15.50 3.95 5.46
C PRO A 165 -15.99 5.35 5.06
N GLY A 166 -16.76 5.44 3.98
CA GLY A 166 -17.31 6.72 3.49
C GLY A 166 -16.28 7.65 2.83
N ARG A 167 -15.01 7.25 2.73
CA ARG A 167 -13.95 8.00 2.04
C ARG A 167 -13.48 7.23 0.79
N SER A 168 -13.17 7.95 -0.27
CA SER A 168 -12.86 7.45 -1.62
C SER A 168 -11.60 6.56 -1.69
N GLY A 169 -11.68 5.34 -1.15
CA GLY A 169 -10.57 4.38 -1.19
C GLY A 169 -9.34 4.81 -0.40
N ARG A 170 -9.50 5.66 0.63
CA ARG A 170 -8.42 6.06 1.52
C ARG A 170 -8.10 4.97 2.53
N TYR A 171 -6.83 4.89 2.89
CA TYR A 171 -6.30 3.94 3.84
C TYR A 171 -5.58 4.65 4.98
N ALA A 172 -5.91 4.30 6.22
CA ALA A 172 -5.21 4.76 7.42
C ALA A 172 -4.27 3.67 7.94
N ALA A 173 -3.19 4.09 8.61
CA ALA A 173 -2.31 3.15 9.28
C ALA A 173 -2.94 2.67 10.59
N THR A 174 -2.91 1.36 10.81
CA THR A 174 -3.39 0.76 12.07
C THR A 174 -2.27 0.76 13.12
N PRO A 175 -2.60 0.56 14.41
CA PRO A 175 -1.58 0.35 15.44
C PRO A 175 -0.63 -0.82 15.12
N ILE A 176 -1.15 -1.88 14.49
CA ILE A 176 -0.35 -3.03 14.06
C ILE A 176 0.65 -2.59 12.98
N GLY A 177 0.20 -1.87 11.95
CA GLY A 177 1.08 -1.37 10.88
C GLY A 177 2.18 -0.45 11.42
N ILE A 178 1.82 0.45 12.33
CA ILE A 178 2.75 1.34 13.01
C ILE A 178 3.83 0.53 13.76
N SER A 179 3.43 -0.41 14.62
CA SER A 179 4.38 -1.24 15.38
C SER A 179 5.32 -2.08 14.50
N LYS A 180 4.88 -2.43 13.27
CA LYS A 180 5.71 -3.18 12.33
C LYS A 180 6.70 -2.31 11.57
N THR A 181 6.45 -1.01 11.45
CA THR A 181 7.20 -0.12 10.55
C THR A 181 8.00 0.95 11.25
N LEU A 182 7.53 1.41 12.41
CA LEU A 182 8.24 2.34 13.28
C LEU A 182 8.68 1.56 14.51
N THR A 183 9.98 1.53 14.77
CA THR A 183 10.49 1.15 16.08
C THR A 183 10.11 2.25 17.05
N SER A 184 9.33 1.92 18.08
CA SER A 184 9.26 2.76 19.26
C SER A 184 10.65 2.75 19.89
N ASP A 185 11.36 3.88 19.87
CA ASP A 185 12.50 4.11 20.74
C ASP A 185 12.08 3.97 22.22
#